data_AF-A0A9E5TDQ6-F1
#
_entry.id   AF-A0A9E5TDQ6-F1
#
_cell.length_a   1.000
_cell.length_b   1.000
_cell.length_c   1.000
_cell.angle_alpha   90.00
_cell.angle_beta   90.00
_cell.angle_gamma   90.00
#
_symmetry.space_group_name_H-M   'P 1'
#
loop_
_entity.id
_entity.type
_entity.pdbx_description
1 polymer ?
#
loop_
_entity_poly.entity_id
_entity_poly.type
_entity_poly.pdbx_seq_one_letter_code
_entity_poly.pdbx_strand_id
1 'polypeptide(L)'
;MVEKTILGPLRYRSGIKKDTRRAPVPGAPYLVINRPGRETLLELHPRVDGNDYELYMPTQVGFPSFETGETRYFRLDDLDRAISDETIDTRSQHYIVGAGPNSRQEAVCVLANKGIVSKDHREDPAIVPQCGEDGRLEVEARTLIDPLIKRAMAKIAFNYLAWAVIRDLNGSWEWLMQHDFDAVRDFIRRGDVGDSPRFRIGKGGFLVQRGTGKTASGHVITLSWQRYRRDMVARVSLFLQFEWETLLARSFDRISWDLRSGHFWNLENRTVKGLTPRPAGLWTPL
;
A
#
# COMPACT_ATOMS: atom_id res chain seq x y z
N MET A 1 -16.64 10.60 -4.07
CA MET A 1 -15.33 11.29 -3.93
C MET A 1 -14.28 10.24 -4.22
N VAL A 2 -13.67 10.28 -5.40
CA VAL A 2 -12.86 9.17 -5.94
C VAL A 2 -11.50 9.15 -5.25
N GLU A 3 -11.33 8.26 -4.28
CA GLU A 3 -10.01 7.95 -3.73
C GLU A 3 -9.34 6.96 -4.70
N LYS A 4 -8.36 7.46 -5.46
CA LYS A 4 -7.62 6.64 -6.42
C LYS A 4 -6.83 5.58 -5.65
N THR A 5 -7.24 4.33 -5.79
CA THR A 5 -6.54 3.15 -5.30
C THR A 5 -5.07 3.16 -5.71
N ILE A 6 -4.19 3.17 -4.71
CA ILE A 6 -2.76 2.97 -4.88
C ILE A 6 -2.44 1.62 -4.24
N LEU A 7 -2.31 0.61 -5.10
CA LEU A 7 -1.61 -0.60 -4.72
C LEU A 7 -0.17 -0.17 -4.40
N GLY A 8 0.20 -0.17 -3.13
CA GLY A 8 1.60 0.03 -2.73
C GLY A 8 2.50 -1.08 -3.33
N PRO A 9 3.83 -1.02 -3.14
CA PRO A 9 4.69 -2.10 -3.59
C PRO A 9 4.28 -3.40 -2.93
N LEU A 10 3.61 -4.25 -3.72
CA LEU A 10 3.39 -5.63 -3.39
C LEU A 10 4.75 -6.29 -3.29
N ARG A 11 4.99 -6.96 -2.16
CA ARG A 11 6.22 -7.73 -1.97
C ARG A 11 6.24 -8.81 -3.04
N TYR A 12 7.07 -8.65 -4.07
CA TYR A 12 7.26 -9.66 -5.10
C TYR A 12 7.61 -10.99 -4.41
N ARG A 13 6.89 -12.06 -4.81
CA ARG A 13 7.10 -13.45 -4.36
C ARG A 13 8.55 -13.93 -4.59
N SER A 14 9.29 -13.25 -5.47
CA SER A 14 10.68 -13.49 -5.78
C SER A 14 11.45 -12.18 -5.92
N GLY A 15 12.42 -11.96 -5.04
CA GLY A 15 13.58 -11.15 -5.41
C GLY A 15 14.48 -11.94 -6.35
N ILE A 16 15.40 -11.25 -7.04
CA ILE A 16 16.44 -11.81 -7.95
C ILE A 16 17.43 -12.76 -7.23
N LYS A 17 17.21 -13.07 -5.95
CA LYS A 17 17.92 -14.12 -5.22
C LYS A 17 16.94 -15.23 -4.86
N LYS A 18 17.34 -16.48 -5.12
CA LYS A 18 16.70 -17.69 -4.59
C LYS A 18 16.79 -17.68 -3.07
N ASP A 19 15.88 -16.97 -2.41
CA ASP A 19 15.72 -17.06 -0.97
C ASP A 19 14.91 -18.31 -0.66
N THR A 20 15.58 -19.31 -0.09
CA THR A 20 15.01 -20.61 0.29
C THR A 20 14.23 -20.56 1.60
N ARG A 21 14.12 -19.38 2.23
CA ARG A 21 13.36 -19.21 3.47
C ARG A 21 11.96 -18.72 3.14
N ARG A 22 11.03 -19.66 3.01
CA ARG A 22 9.58 -19.40 2.98
C ARG A 22 9.14 -18.84 4.33
N ALA A 23 9.38 -17.55 4.59
CA ALA A 23 8.56 -16.84 5.56
C ALA A 23 7.17 -16.61 4.90
N PRO A 24 6.06 -16.85 5.59
CA PRO A 24 4.74 -16.45 5.09
C PRO A 24 4.75 -14.95 4.83
N VAL A 25 4.30 -14.55 3.65
CA VAL A 25 4.10 -13.14 3.31
C VAL A 25 2.94 -12.64 4.17
N PRO A 26 3.11 -11.62 5.02
CA PRO A 26 1.96 -11.02 5.70
C PRO A 26 1.05 -10.37 4.65
N GLY A 27 -0.18 -10.89 4.52
CA GLY A 27 -1.27 -10.32 3.73
C GLY A 27 -1.05 -10.31 2.21
N ALA A 28 -1.59 -11.31 1.51
CA ALA A 28 -1.88 -11.14 0.08
C ALA A 28 -2.82 -9.93 -0.10
N PRO A 29 -2.68 -9.11 -1.15
CA PRO A 29 -3.61 -8.01 -1.41
C PRO A 29 -5.00 -8.62 -1.64
N TYR A 30 -5.91 -8.36 -0.72
CA TYR A 30 -7.31 -8.70 -0.89
C TYR A 30 -8.14 -7.43 -0.97
N LEU A 31 -9.22 -7.52 -1.73
CA LEU A 31 -10.24 -6.51 -1.85
C LEU A 31 -11.44 -7.01 -1.06
N VAL A 32 -11.96 -6.16 -0.18
CA VAL A 32 -13.22 -6.45 0.52
C VAL A 32 -14.33 -5.81 -0.30
N ILE A 33 -15.28 -6.62 -0.75
CA ILE A 33 -16.48 -6.12 -1.41
C ILE A 33 -17.56 -6.01 -0.34
N ASN A 34 -17.87 -4.77 0.03
CA ASN A 34 -18.95 -4.46 0.97
C ASN A 34 -20.28 -4.36 0.22
N ARG A 35 -21.26 -5.12 0.70
CA ARG A 35 -22.69 -4.98 0.35
C ARG A 35 -23.49 -4.71 1.62
N PRO A 36 -24.70 -4.13 1.51
CA PRO A 36 -25.62 -4.08 2.64
C PRO A 36 -25.84 -5.50 3.21
N GLY A 37 -25.32 -5.75 4.41
CA GLY A 37 -25.46 -7.02 5.13
C GLY A 37 -24.52 -8.17 4.75
N ARG A 38 -23.56 -7.99 3.81
CA ARG A 38 -22.61 -9.06 3.39
C ARG A 38 -21.25 -8.50 2.99
N GLU A 39 -20.17 -9.05 3.55
CA GLU A 39 -18.78 -8.71 3.20
C GLU A 39 -18.08 -9.90 2.55
N THR A 40 -17.88 -9.91 1.22
CA THR A 40 -17.14 -10.99 0.54
C THR A 40 -15.71 -10.58 0.20
N LEU A 41 -14.80 -11.57 0.18
CA LEU A 41 -13.38 -11.36 -0.14
C LEU A 41 -13.10 -11.70 -1.61
N LEU A 42 -12.41 -10.80 -2.30
CA LEU A 42 -11.72 -11.07 -3.56
C LEU A 42 -10.21 -10.94 -3.36
N GLU A 43 -9.45 -11.73 -4.11
CA GLU A 43 -8.01 -11.64 -4.17
C GLU A 43 -7.56 -11.01 -5.48
N LEU A 44 -6.50 -10.19 -5.41
CA LEU A 44 -5.78 -9.72 -6.59
C LEU A 44 -4.58 -10.63 -6.82
N HIS A 45 -4.63 -11.42 -7.88
CA HIS A 45 -3.49 -12.23 -8.32
C HIS A 45 -2.79 -11.53 -9.48
N PRO A 46 -1.45 -11.41 -9.47
CA PRO A 46 -0.75 -10.95 -10.67
C PRO A 46 -0.93 -11.99 -11.78
N ARG A 47 -1.24 -11.54 -12.99
CA ARG A 47 -1.27 -12.42 -14.17
C ARG A 47 0.13 -12.98 -14.43
N VAL A 48 0.17 -14.13 -15.12
CA VAL A 48 1.42 -14.85 -15.44
C VAL A 48 2.42 -13.97 -16.21
N ASP A 49 1.94 -13.00 -16.99
CA ASP A 49 2.77 -12.06 -17.75
C ASP A 49 3.39 -10.94 -16.89
N GLY A 50 2.95 -10.79 -15.63
CA GLY A 50 3.41 -9.77 -14.70
C GLY A 50 2.97 -8.34 -15.03
N ASN A 51 2.12 -8.14 -16.04
CA ASN A 51 1.72 -6.81 -16.52
C ASN A 51 0.38 -6.33 -15.97
N ASP A 52 -0.42 -7.25 -15.44
CA ASP A 52 -1.78 -6.97 -14.98
C ASP A 52 -2.15 -7.83 -13.77
N TYR A 53 -3.31 -7.57 -13.18
CA TYR A 53 -3.89 -8.37 -12.10
C TYR A 53 -5.21 -8.99 -12.55
N GLU A 54 -5.48 -10.19 -12.08
CA GLU A 54 -6.77 -10.84 -12.19
C GLU A 54 -7.44 -10.91 -10.82
N LEU A 55 -8.76 -10.71 -10.82
CA LEU A 55 -9.58 -10.90 -9.64
C LEU A 55 -9.88 -12.39 -9.50
N TYR A 56 -9.48 -12.96 -8.37
CA TYR A 56 -9.78 -14.32 -7.99
C TYR A 56 -10.74 -14.33 -6.81
N MET A 57 -11.80 -15.13 -6.90
CA MET A 57 -12.72 -15.34 -5.79
C MET A 57 -12.35 -16.68 -5.12
N PRO A 58 -11.61 -16.66 -4.00
CA PRO A 58 -11.30 -17.88 -3.28
C PRO A 58 -12.58 -18.50 -2.72
N THR A 59 -12.57 -19.81 -2.52
CA THR A 59 -13.62 -20.50 -1.76
C THR A 59 -13.66 -19.91 -0.35
N GLN A 60 -14.84 -19.42 0.05
CA GLN A 60 -15.07 -18.80 1.36
C GLN A 60 -16.44 -19.21 1.91
N VAL A 61 -16.55 -19.18 3.23
CA VAL A 61 -17.75 -19.55 3.97
C VAL A 61 -18.22 -18.35 4.78
N GLY A 62 -19.47 -17.95 4.55
CA GLY A 62 -20.18 -16.92 5.27
C GLY A 62 -20.91 -17.48 6.48
N PHE A 63 -20.71 -16.84 7.62
CA PHE A 63 -21.43 -17.10 8.87
C PHE A 63 -22.17 -15.82 9.32
N PRO A 64 -23.40 -15.93 9.83
CA PRO A 64 -24.09 -14.78 10.40
C PRO A 64 -23.45 -14.32 11.71
N SER A 65 -23.40 -13.01 11.92
CA SER A 65 -23.04 -12.39 13.20
C SER A 65 -24.23 -12.40 14.16
N PHE A 66 -24.02 -12.81 15.40
CA PHE A 66 -25.03 -12.71 16.47
C PHE A 66 -25.37 -11.26 16.82
N GLU A 67 -24.42 -10.34 16.65
CA GLU A 67 -24.60 -8.94 17.03
C GLU A 67 -25.39 -8.16 15.98
N THR A 68 -25.04 -8.34 14.71
CA THR A 68 -25.56 -7.51 13.61
C THR A 68 -26.53 -8.25 12.71
N GLY A 69 -26.55 -9.59 12.75
CA GLY A 69 -27.26 -10.42 11.78
C GLY A 69 -26.62 -10.44 10.38
N GLU A 70 -25.55 -9.68 10.16
CA GLU A 70 -24.85 -9.61 8.88
C GLU A 70 -23.97 -10.84 8.66
N THR A 71 -23.79 -11.25 7.40
CA THR A 71 -22.94 -12.39 7.07
C THR A 71 -21.49 -11.97 6.89
N ARG A 72 -20.60 -12.51 7.73
CA ARG A 72 -19.15 -12.36 7.62
C ARG A 72 -18.55 -13.57 6.93
N TYR A 73 -17.72 -13.32 5.92
CA TYR A 73 -17.09 -14.38 5.14
C TYR A 73 -15.64 -14.62 5.55
N PHE A 74 -15.29 -15.90 5.65
CA PHE A 74 -13.96 -16.38 6.01
C PHE A 74 -13.46 -17.33 4.94
N ARG A 75 -12.17 -17.27 4.67
CA ARG A 75 -11.52 -18.27 3.81
C ARG A 75 -11.47 -19.60 4.52
N LEU A 76 -11.33 -20.67 3.74
CA LEU A 76 -11.19 -22.02 4.29
C LEU A 76 -9.97 -22.15 5.23
N ASP A 77 -8.88 -21.43 4.96
CA ASP A 77 -7.68 -21.40 5.79
C ASP A 77 -7.76 -20.44 7.00
N ASP A 78 -8.78 -19.57 7.06
CA ASP A 78 -9.03 -18.63 8.17
C ASP A 78 -10.27 -19.02 9.01
N LEU A 79 -10.79 -20.25 8.84
CA LEU A 79 -11.95 -20.72 9.59
C LEU A 79 -11.71 -20.81 11.10
N ASP A 80 -10.47 -21.02 11.55
CA ASP A 80 -10.14 -21.06 12.98
C ASP A 80 -10.44 -19.73 13.67
N ARG A 81 -10.32 -18.62 12.93
CA ARG A 81 -10.70 -17.31 13.41
C ARG A 81 -12.20 -17.18 13.58
N ALA A 82 -12.99 -17.70 12.64
CA ALA A 82 -14.45 -17.73 12.74
C ALA A 82 -14.92 -18.56 13.95
N ILE A 83 -14.27 -19.71 14.18
CA ILE A 83 -14.59 -20.61 15.31
C ILE A 83 -14.28 -19.93 16.66
N SER A 84 -13.20 -19.15 16.71
CA SER A 84 -12.74 -18.48 17.93
C SER A 84 -13.48 -17.16 18.21
N ASP A 85 -14.26 -16.65 17.26
CA ASP A 85 -14.99 -15.39 17.37
C ASP A 85 -16.40 -15.65 17.92
N GLU A 86 -16.62 -15.29 19.19
CA GLU A 86 -17.90 -15.49 19.89
C GLU A 86 -19.07 -14.70 19.27
N THR A 87 -18.77 -13.71 18.42
CA THR A 87 -19.80 -12.94 17.69
C THR A 87 -20.34 -13.69 16.47
N ILE A 88 -19.75 -14.83 16.09
CA ILE A 88 -20.07 -15.55 14.86
C ILE A 88 -20.87 -16.82 15.14
N ASP A 89 -21.98 -16.99 14.43
CA ASP A 89 -22.79 -18.19 14.48
C ASP A 89 -22.28 -19.25 13.50
N THR A 90 -21.43 -20.14 13.99
CA THR A 90 -20.92 -21.28 13.22
C THR A 90 -21.90 -22.47 13.17
N ARG A 91 -23.06 -22.42 13.84
CA ARG A 91 -23.95 -23.58 14.04
C ARG A 91 -25.27 -23.53 13.28
N SER A 92 -25.68 -22.36 12.81
CA SER A 92 -26.94 -22.20 12.07
C SER A 92 -26.78 -22.52 10.58
N GLN A 93 -26.72 -21.49 9.75
CA GLN A 93 -26.71 -21.56 8.30
C GLN A 93 -25.37 -21.06 7.77
N HIS A 94 -24.82 -21.78 6.80
CA HIS A 94 -23.58 -21.40 6.13
C HIS A 94 -23.84 -21.03 4.68
N TYR A 95 -23.18 -19.97 4.23
CA TYR A 95 -23.17 -19.54 2.84
C TYR A 95 -21.84 -19.89 2.21
N ILE A 96 -21.82 -20.69 1.14
CA ILE A 96 -20.58 -21.01 0.44
C ILE A 96 -20.50 -20.16 -0.82
N VAL A 97 -19.36 -19.48 -1.01
CA VAL A 97 -19.06 -18.65 -2.17
C VAL A 97 -17.72 -19.10 -2.75
N GLY A 98 -17.64 -19.31 -4.06
CA GLY A 98 -16.39 -19.64 -4.75
C GLY A 98 -16.57 -19.71 -6.27
N ALA A 99 -15.52 -19.40 -7.02
CA ALA A 99 -15.58 -19.36 -8.49
C ALA A 99 -15.49 -20.74 -9.17
N GLY A 100 -14.93 -21.75 -8.49
CA GLY A 100 -14.67 -23.07 -9.07
C GLY A 100 -15.88 -24.02 -8.97
N PRO A 101 -16.02 -24.98 -9.89
CA PRO A 101 -17.10 -25.98 -9.85
C PRO A 101 -17.03 -26.89 -8.61
N ASN A 102 -15.86 -27.00 -7.98
CA ASN A 102 -15.62 -27.84 -6.80
C ASN A 102 -15.66 -27.07 -5.47
N SER A 103 -15.88 -25.75 -5.50
CA SER A 103 -15.77 -24.89 -4.31
C SER A 103 -16.68 -25.37 -3.18
N ARG A 104 -17.87 -25.88 -3.50
CA ARG A 104 -18.79 -26.45 -2.52
C ARG A 104 -18.24 -27.70 -1.84
N GLN A 105 -17.78 -28.66 -2.63
CA GLN A 105 -17.27 -29.92 -2.10
C GLN A 105 -16.03 -29.68 -1.22
N GLU A 106 -15.17 -28.77 -1.65
CA GLU A 106 -14.00 -28.32 -0.88
C GLU A 106 -14.43 -27.70 0.46
N ALA A 107 -15.32 -26.71 0.44
CA ALA A 107 -15.79 -26.04 1.65
C ALA A 107 -16.47 -27.00 2.63
N VAL A 108 -17.35 -27.88 2.14
CA VAL A 108 -18.03 -28.89 2.98
C VAL A 108 -17.03 -29.84 3.63
N CYS A 109 -16.02 -30.30 2.87
CA CYS A 109 -14.96 -31.17 3.41
C CYS A 109 -14.17 -30.47 4.52
N VAL A 110 -13.77 -29.21 4.31
CA VAL A 110 -13.02 -28.44 5.31
C VAL A 110 -13.87 -28.15 6.55
N LEU A 111 -15.14 -27.76 6.40
CA LEU A 111 -16.04 -27.52 7.52
C LEU A 111 -16.23 -28.79 8.37
N ALA A 112 -16.43 -29.94 7.71
CA ALA A 112 -16.55 -31.23 8.40
C ALA A 112 -15.27 -31.59 9.18
N ASN A 113 -14.09 -31.38 8.58
CA ASN A 113 -12.80 -31.62 9.24
C ASN A 113 -12.56 -30.69 10.45
N LYS A 114 -13.17 -29.50 10.45
CA LYS A 114 -13.14 -28.54 11.55
C LYS A 114 -14.24 -28.77 12.60
N GLY A 115 -15.07 -29.82 12.44
CA GLY A 115 -16.16 -30.13 13.36
C GLY A 115 -17.36 -29.17 13.24
N ILE A 116 -17.42 -28.36 12.19
CA ILE A 116 -18.53 -27.45 11.92
C ILE A 116 -19.63 -28.24 11.19
N VAL A 117 -20.70 -28.56 11.91
CA VAL A 117 -21.85 -29.29 11.36
C VAL A 117 -22.98 -28.30 11.09
N SER A 118 -23.26 -28.01 9.82
CA SER A 118 -24.39 -27.17 9.44
C SER A 118 -25.69 -27.95 9.47
N LYS A 119 -26.80 -27.26 9.78
CA LYS A 119 -28.16 -27.79 9.55
C LYS A 119 -28.64 -27.60 8.12
N ASP A 120 -28.10 -26.59 7.40
CA ASP A 120 -28.47 -26.27 6.02
C ASP A 120 -27.27 -25.65 5.29
N HIS A 121 -27.04 -26.06 4.04
CA HIS A 121 -26.02 -25.48 3.16
C HIS A 121 -26.70 -24.77 2.01
N ARG A 122 -26.61 -23.44 1.99
CA ARG A 122 -27.04 -22.67 0.83
C ARG A 122 -25.84 -22.27 -0.01
N GLU A 123 -25.93 -22.61 -1.29
CA GLU A 123 -25.13 -21.95 -2.30
C GLU A 123 -25.66 -20.54 -2.45
N ASP A 124 -24.84 -19.56 -2.11
CA ASP A 124 -25.05 -18.21 -2.61
C ASP A 124 -24.40 -18.22 -4.01
N PRO A 125 -25.11 -17.84 -5.09
CA PRO A 125 -24.46 -17.74 -6.40
C PRO A 125 -23.20 -16.91 -6.23
N ALA A 126 -22.06 -17.37 -6.76
CA ALA A 126 -20.80 -16.64 -6.67
C ALA A 126 -21.04 -15.22 -7.20
N ILE A 127 -21.17 -14.25 -6.30
CA ILE A 127 -21.68 -12.96 -6.74
C ILE A 127 -20.50 -12.18 -7.29
N VAL A 128 -20.29 -12.36 -8.59
CA VAL A 128 -19.42 -11.51 -9.38
C VAL A 128 -19.90 -10.08 -9.14
N PRO A 129 -19.04 -9.18 -8.64
CA PRO A 129 -19.40 -7.78 -8.54
C PRO A 129 -20.03 -7.31 -9.86
N GLN A 130 -21.23 -6.74 -9.79
CA GLN A 130 -21.83 -6.14 -10.95
C GLN A 130 -21.00 -4.91 -11.30
N CYS A 131 -20.39 -4.94 -12.47
CA CYS A 131 -19.83 -3.73 -13.04
C CYS A 131 -20.94 -2.69 -13.18
N GLY A 132 -20.63 -1.42 -12.94
CA GLY A 132 -21.50 -0.31 -13.30
C GLY A 132 -21.80 -0.31 -14.80
N GLU A 133 -22.69 0.59 -15.24
CA GLU A 133 -23.09 0.71 -16.64
C GLU A 133 -21.90 0.98 -17.59
N ASP A 134 -20.79 1.50 -17.07
CA ASP A 134 -19.53 1.73 -17.78
C ASP A 134 -18.59 0.50 -17.80
N GLY A 135 -19.05 -0.64 -17.29
CA GLY A 135 -18.24 -1.86 -17.18
C GLY A 135 -17.19 -1.80 -16.06
N ARG A 136 -17.22 -0.80 -15.17
CA ARG A 136 -16.25 -0.67 -14.07
C ARG A 136 -16.82 -1.10 -12.74
N LEU A 137 -15.96 -1.68 -11.92
CA LEU A 137 -16.28 -2.01 -10.54
C LEU A 137 -15.59 -1.02 -9.60
N GLU A 138 -16.36 -0.39 -8.72
CA GLU A 138 -15.81 0.34 -7.58
C GLU A 138 -15.38 -0.64 -6.49
N VAL A 139 -14.16 -0.50 -6.01
CA VAL A 139 -13.61 -1.36 -4.96
C VAL A 139 -12.88 -0.54 -3.92
N GLU A 140 -13.17 -0.80 -2.65
CA GLU A 140 -12.37 -0.30 -1.52
C GLU A 140 -11.17 -1.24 -1.31
N ALA A 141 -9.96 -0.74 -1.60
CA ALA A 141 -8.74 -1.49 -1.37
C ALA A 141 -8.04 -0.98 -0.11
N ARG A 142 -7.85 -1.85 0.88
CA ARG A 142 -7.08 -1.55 2.09
C ARG A 142 -5.65 -2.06 1.91
N THR A 143 -4.72 -1.15 1.69
CA THR A 143 -3.30 -1.52 1.55
C THR A 143 -2.58 -1.36 2.89
N LEU A 144 -2.11 -2.47 3.46
CA LEU A 144 -1.17 -2.43 4.57
C LEU A 144 0.24 -2.28 4.00
N ILE A 145 0.83 -1.11 4.24
CA ILE A 145 2.23 -0.87 3.90
C ILE A 145 3.10 -1.28 5.09
N ASP A 146 4.02 -2.22 4.85
CA ASP A 146 5.02 -2.67 5.81
C ASP A 146 5.78 -1.47 6.42
N PRO A 147 5.79 -1.33 7.77
CA PRO A 147 6.58 -0.31 8.47
C PRO A 147 8.05 -0.27 8.05
N LEU A 148 8.66 -1.41 7.67
CA LEU A 148 10.03 -1.47 7.17
C LEU A 148 10.20 -0.71 5.86
N ILE A 149 9.21 -0.78 4.96
CA ILE A 149 9.24 -0.03 3.70
C ILE A 149 9.10 1.46 3.99
N LYS A 150 8.16 1.86 4.86
CA LYS A 150 8.02 3.26 5.32
C LYS A 150 9.34 3.78 5.89
N ARG A 151 9.99 2.98 6.74
CA ARG A 151 11.29 3.31 7.36
C ARG A 151 12.40 3.47 6.33
N ALA A 152 12.44 2.59 5.33
CA ALA A 152 13.39 2.71 4.24
C ALA A 152 13.19 4.00 3.43
N MET A 153 11.94 4.34 3.09
CA MET A 153 11.61 5.58 2.38
C MET A 153 11.94 6.83 3.19
N ALA A 154 11.62 6.83 4.49
CA ALA A 154 12.00 7.90 5.41
C ALA A 154 13.51 8.09 5.49
N LYS A 155 14.27 6.99 5.56
CA LYS A 155 15.74 7.04 5.57
C LYS A 155 16.31 7.63 4.28
N ILE A 156 15.79 7.23 3.13
CA ILE A 156 16.18 7.81 1.83
C ILE A 156 15.89 9.32 1.80
N ALA A 157 14.68 9.71 2.20
CA ALA A 157 14.25 11.10 2.26
C ALA A 157 15.11 11.94 3.21
N PHE A 158 15.38 11.47 4.42
CA PHE A 158 16.16 12.19 5.42
C PHE A 158 17.64 12.28 5.04
N ASN A 159 18.23 11.23 4.47
CA ASN A 159 19.59 11.28 3.95
C ASN A 159 19.74 12.29 2.81
N TYR A 160 18.72 12.39 1.95
CA TYR A 160 18.73 13.37 0.88
C TYR A 160 18.55 14.80 1.40
N LEU A 161 17.72 15.02 2.43
CA LEU A 161 17.66 16.28 3.15
C LEU A 161 19.04 16.64 3.73
N ALA A 162 19.71 15.69 4.38
CA ALA A 162 21.02 15.93 4.96
C ALA A 162 22.05 16.36 3.91
N TRP A 163 22.07 15.67 2.76
CA TRP A 163 22.91 16.05 1.63
C TRP A 163 22.59 17.46 1.10
N ALA A 164 21.32 17.79 0.90
CA ALA A 164 20.90 19.10 0.40
C ALA A 164 21.27 20.23 1.37
N VAL A 165 21.09 20.01 2.67
CA VAL A 165 21.47 20.95 3.73
C VAL A 165 22.98 21.16 3.76
N ILE A 166 23.78 20.10 3.76
CA ILE A 166 25.24 20.22 3.78
C ILE A 166 25.74 21.02 2.57
N ARG A 167 25.18 20.74 1.38
CA ARG A 167 25.53 21.42 0.14
C ARG A 167 25.12 22.90 0.15
N ASP A 168 23.90 23.21 0.57
CA ASP A 168 23.31 24.56 0.43
C ASP A 168 23.61 25.46 1.64
N LEU A 169 23.89 24.88 2.82
CA LEU A 169 24.11 25.59 4.09
C LEU A 169 25.55 25.47 4.60
N ASN A 170 26.51 25.33 3.68
CA ASN A 170 27.95 25.30 3.98
C ASN A 170 28.31 24.33 5.12
N GLY A 171 27.71 23.14 5.14
CA GLY A 171 28.01 22.11 6.15
C GLY A 171 27.32 22.26 7.51
N SER A 172 26.32 23.12 7.67
CA SER A 172 25.58 23.33 8.94
C SER A 172 24.65 22.15 9.31
N TRP A 173 25.24 21.00 9.66
CA TRP A 173 24.53 19.77 10.03
C TRP A 173 23.71 19.91 11.32
N GLU A 174 24.03 20.89 12.17
CA GLU A 174 23.31 21.21 13.42
C GLU A 174 21.85 21.59 13.14
N TRP A 175 21.55 22.10 11.95
CA TRP A 175 20.19 22.34 11.49
C TRP A 175 19.36 21.05 11.41
N LEU A 176 19.99 19.94 11.03
CA LEU A 176 19.37 18.62 10.99
C LEU A 176 19.20 17.99 12.36
N MET A 177 19.75 18.59 13.42
CA MET A 177 19.65 18.13 14.82
C MET A 177 18.55 18.82 15.61
N GLN A 178 17.83 19.77 14.99
CA GLN A 178 16.69 20.42 15.64
C GLN A 178 15.60 19.40 16.01
N HIS A 179 14.85 19.72 17.06
CA HIS A 179 13.78 18.88 17.60
C HIS A 179 12.63 18.63 16.61
N ASP A 180 12.42 19.52 15.65
CA ASP A 180 11.41 19.39 14.59
C ASP A 180 11.59 18.12 13.72
N PHE A 181 12.81 17.56 13.72
CA PHE A 181 13.17 16.34 13.01
C PHE A 181 13.25 15.10 13.92
N ASP A 182 13.01 15.22 15.23
CA ASP A 182 13.09 14.09 16.16
C ASP A 182 12.15 12.95 15.76
N ALA A 183 10.91 13.28 15.41
CA ALA A 183 9.91 12.29 15.00
C ALA A 183 10.39 11.41 13.84
N VAL A 184 10.97 12.02 12.79
CA VAL A 184 11.48 11.26 11.64
C VAL A 184 12.76 10.50 11.97
N ARG A 185 13.68 11.08 12.75
CA ARG A 185 14.90 10.40 13.20
C ARG A 185 14.59 9.18 14.05
N ASP A 186 13.65 9.32 14.96
CA ASP A 186 13.21 8.26 15.87
C ASP A 186 12.50 7.13 15.13
N PHE A 187 11.64 7.47 14.19
CA PHE A 187 11.03 6.49 13.30
C PHE A 187 12.08 5.72 12.48
N ILE A 188 13.06 6.42 11.89
CA ILE A 188 14.15 5.78 11.14
C ILE A 188 14.98 4.86 12.02
N ARG A 189 15.34 5.29 13.24
CA ARG A 189 16.24 4.56 14.13
C ARG A 189 15.55 3.37 14.80
N ARG A 190 14.36 3.58 15.35
CA ARG A 190 13.69 2.62 16.26
C ARG A 190 12.50 1.92 15.61
N GLY A 191 11.96 2.44 14.51
CA GLY A 191 10.73 1.92 13.90
C GLY A 191 9.48 2.20 14.72
N ASP A 192 9.57 3.06 15.73
CA ASP A 192 8.47 3.42 16.61
C ASP A 192 7.44 4.28 15.86
N VAL A 193 6.18 3.87 15.90
CA VAL A 193 5.11 4.43 15.08
C VAL A 193 4.44 5.65 15.73
N GLY A 194 4.68 5.97 17.01
CA GLY A 194 4.03 7.02 17.82
C GLY A 194 3.51 8.29 17.10
N ASP A 195 4.17 9.43 17.28
CA ASP A 195 3.93 10.65 16.47
C ASP A 195 4.69 10.58 15.13
N SER A 196 4.67 9.41 14.47
CA SER A 196 5.51 9.12 13.31
C SER A 196 5.40 10.18 12.20
N PRO A 197 6.48 10.35 11.41
CA PRO A 197 6.42 11.13 10.18
C PRO A 197 5.22 10.66 9.36
N ARG A 198 4.42 11.63 8.91
CA ARG A 198 3.24 11.32 8.10
C ARG A 198 3.69 10.89 6.72
N PHE A 199 3.22 9.73 6.29
CA PHE A 199 3.44 9.21 4.95
C PHE A 199 2.17 9.39 4.14
N ARG A 200 2.32 9.85 2.90
CA ARG A 200 1.27 9.79 1.88
C ARG A 200 1.85 9.09 0.66
N ILE A 201 1.17 8.07 0.18
CA ILE A 201 1.54 7.43 -1.08
C ILE A 201 0.63 8.00 -2.16
N GLY A 202 1.21 8.35 -3.30
CA GLY A 202 0.54 8.86 -4.50
C GLY A 202 0.88 8.01 -5.73
N LYS A 203 0.00 7.98 -6.74
CA LYS A 203 0.42 7.63 -8.11
C LYS A 203 1.34 8.75 -8.60
N GLY A 204 2.54 8.39 -9.06
CA GLY A 204 3.65 9.31 -9.29
C GLY A 204 3.25 10.56 -10.08
N GLY A 205 3.42 11.74 -9.47
CA GLY A 205 3.24 13.04 -10.13
C GLY A 205 4.47 13.49 -10.91
N PHE A 206 5.55 12.72 -10.85
CA PHE A 206 6.79 13.01 -11.58
C PHE A 206 6.65 12.67 -13.05
N LEU A 207 6.21 13.64 -13.84
CA LEU A 207 6.32 13.62 -15.30
C LEU A 207 7.79 13.86 -15.71
N VAL A 208 8.63 12.83 -15.65
CA VAL A 208 9.95 12.88 -16.29
C VAL A 208 9.77 12.57 -17.78
N GLN A 209 9.40 13.59 -18.54
CA GLN A 209 9.23 13.48 -19.99
C GLN A 209 10.59 13.17 -20.64
N ARG A 210 10.76 11.97 -21.23
CA ARG A 210 11.70 11.78 -22.33
C ARG A 210 11.02 12.26 -23.61
N GLY A 211 11.70 13.05 -24.42
CA GLY A 211 11.20 13.51 -25.72
C GLY A 211 10.91 12.41 -26.76
N THR A 212 10.95 11.11 -26.39
CA THR A 212 10.88 9.98 -27.31
C THR A 212 10.01 8.79 -26.83
N GLY A 213 9.12 8.98 -25.85
CA GLY A 213 8.04 8.01 -25.57
C GLY A 213 8.37 6.77 -24.74
N LYS A 214 9.63 6.55 -24.33
CA LYS A 214 9.96 5.54 -23.30
C LYS A 214 10.06 6.19 -21.92
N THR A 215 9.27 5.72 -20.95
CA THR A 215 9.41 6.12 -19.54
C THR A 215 10.82 5.76 -19.07
N ALA A 216 11.59 6.75 -18.61
CA ALA A 216 12.95 6.51 -18.15
C ALA A 216 12.92 5.67 -16.86
N SER A 217 13.66 4.56 -16.79
CA SER A 217 13.85 3.85 -15.53
C SER A 217 14.75 4.68 -14.61
N GLY A 218 14.23 5.12 -13.48
CA GLY A 218 14.98 5.96 -12.57
C GLY A 218 14.35 6.17 -11.20
N HIS A 219 15.08 6.85 -10.33
CA HIS A 219 14.60 7.30 -9.04
C HIS A 219 14.47 8.81 -9.04
N VAL A 220 13.43 9.33 -8.40
CA VAL A 220 13.27 10.76 -8.15
C VAL A 220 13.24 10.99 -6.65
N ILE A 221 14.00 11.96 -6.18
CA ILE A 221 13.88 12.46 -4.81
C ILE A 221 13.77 13.97 -4.87
N THR A 222 12.78 14.53 -4.20
CA THR A 222 12.59 15.98 -4.10
C THR A 222 12.33 16.42 -2.68
N LEU A 223 12.73 17.66 -2.39
CA LEU A 223 12.49 18.38 -1.15
C LEU A 223 11.70 19.63 -1.47
N SER A 224 10.65 19.84 -0.70
CA SER A 224 9.79 21.00 -0.86
C SER A 224 9.14 21.39 0.46
N TRP A 225 8.89 22.68 0.59
CA TRP A 225 8.08 23.25 1.64
C TRP A 225 6.59 23.17 1.31
N GLN A 226 5.77 22.82 2.30
CA GLN A 226 4.30 22.88 2.26
C GLN A 226 3.75 23.82 3.33
N ARG A 227 2.44 24.12 3.26
CA ARG A 227 1.70 24.95 4.22
C ARG A 227 2.41 26.26 4.57
N TYR A 228 2.65 27.10 3.57
CA TYR A 228 3.34 28.39 3.75
C TYR A 228 4.74 28.26 4.40
N ARG A 229 5.53 27.26 3.96
CA ARG A 229 6.89 27.01 4.47
C ARG A 229 6.99 26.55 5.92
N ARG A 230 5.96 25.87 6.41
CA ARG A 230 5.94 25.29 7.75
C ARG A 230 6.27 23.80 7.76
N ASP A 231 5.92 23.09 6.71
CA ASP A 231 6.06 21.64 6.68
C ASP A 231 7.14 21.25 5.65
N MET A 232 8.24 20.67 6.11
CA MET A 232 9.27 20.14 5.22
C MET A 232 8.85 18.76 4.75
N VAL A 233 8.75 18.58 3.44
CA VAL A 233 8.29 17.34 2.84
C VAL A 233 9.28 16.86 1.79
N ALA A 234 9.63 15.58 1.90
CA ALA A 234 10.35 14.86 0.86
C ALA A 234 9.41 13.98 0.06
N ARG A 235 9.64 13.89 -1.24
CA ARG A 235 8.99 12.91 -2.11
C ARG A 235 10.03 11.99 -2.70
N VAL A 236 9.86 10.69 -2.53
CA VAL A 236 10.73 9.64 -3.06
C VAL A 236 9.92 8.80 -4.03
N SER A 237 10.39 8.66 -5.25
CA SER A 237 9.82 7.76 -6.23
C SER A 237 10.87 6.80 -6.75
N LEU A 238 10.71 5.51 -6.42
CA LEU A 238 11.59 4.47 -6.95
C LEU A 238 11.00 3.91 -8.24
N PHE A 239 11.83 3.76 -9.27
CA PHE A 239 11.46 3.26 -10.60
C PHE A 239 10.33 4.04 -11.28
N LEU A 240 10.04 5.26 -10.80
CA LEU A 240 8.89 6.08 -11.21
C LEU A 240 7.52 5.38 -11.09
N GLN A 241 7.41 4.32 -10.29
CA GLN A 241 6.15 3.57 -10.15
C GLN A 241 5.24 4.17 -9.08
N PHE A 242 5.81 4.53 -7.93
CA PHE A 242 5.09 5.07 -6.78
C PHE A 242 5.78 6.32 -6.27
N GLU A 243 5.01 7.26 -5.75
CA GLU A 243 5.53 8.42 -5.05
C GLU A 243 5.23 8.32 -3.57
N TRP A 244 6.28 8.38 -2.77
CA TRP A 244 6.24 8.36 -1.32
C TRP A 244 6.53 9.75 -0.80
N GLU A 245 5.50 10.40 -0.30
CA GLU A 245 5.64 11.65 0.41
C GLU A 245 5.89 11.37 1.89
N THR A 246 6.98 11.90 2.43
CA THR A 246 7.35 11.82 3.84
C THR A 246 7.41 13.23 4.42
N LEU A 247 6.60 13.50 5.44
CA LEU A 247 6.72 14.70 6.26
C LEU A 247 7.97 14.57 7.15
N LEU A 248 8.99 15.39 6.87
CA LEU A 248 10.27 15.36 7.59
C LEU A 248 10.26 16.26 8.84
N ALA A 249 9.60 17.41 8.75
CA ALA A 249 9.38 18.32 9.88
C ALA A 249 8.03 19.01 9.72
N ARG A 250 7.36 19.31 10.85
CA ARG A 250 6.06 19.97 10.91
C ARG A 250 6.19 21.31 11.62
N SER A 251 5.47 22.33 11.15
CA SER A 251 5.39 23.63 11.84
C SER A 251 6.75 24.26 12.13
N PHE A 252 7.72 23.98 11.26
CA PHE A 252 9.05 24.53 11.34
C PHE A 252 8.96 26.04 11.09
N ASP A 253 9.26 26.83 12.12
CA ASP A 253 9.12 28.29 12.13
C ASP A 253 10.46 29.02 11.97
N ARG A 254 11.57 28.28 11.97
CA ARG A 254 12.94 28.83 11.95
C ARG A 254 13.53 29.02 10.56
N ILE A 255 12.71 29.26 9.52
CA ILE A 255 13.19 29.33 8.14
C ILE A 255 13.22 30.76 7.61
N SER A 256 14.43 31.24 7.32
CA SER A 256 14.68 32.34 6.38
C SER A 256 14.97 31.86 4.95
N TRP A 257 15.06 30.55 4.70
CA TRP A 257 15.65 29.98 3.46
C TRP A 257 14.72 29.01 2.71
N ASP A 258 14.48 29.24 1.41
CA ASP A 258 13.63 28.38 0.58
C ASP A 258 14.38 27.14 0.07
N LEU A 259 14.66 26.19 0.97
CA LEU A 259 15.28 24.91 0.60
C LEU A 259 14.35 24.09 -0.31
N ARG A 260 14.64 24.08 -1.61
CA ARG A 260 14.01 23.21 -2.61
C ARG A 260 15.09 22.55 -3.44
N SER A 261 15.05 21.23 -3.51
CA SER A 261 16.06 20.46 -4.24
C SER A 261 15.43 19.20 -4.79
N GLY A 262 15.66 18.90 -6.06
CA GLY A 262 15.18 17.67 -6.69
C GLY A 262 16.26 17.05 -7.55
N HIS A 263 16.32 15.72 -7.58
CA HIS A 263 17.22 14.98 -8.46
C HIS A 263 16.53 13.77 -9.06
N PHE A 264 16.92 13.45 -10.28
CA PHE A 264 16.59 12.24 -11.00
C PHE A 264 17.84 11.38 -11.17
N TRP A 265 17.83 10.19 -10.60
CA TRP A 265 18.86 9.17 -10.79
C TRP A 265 18.43 8.24 -11.91
N ASN A 266 19.09 8.35 -13.05
CA ASN A 266 18.87 7.47 -14.18
C ASN A 266 19.65 6.17 -13.96
N LEU A 267 18.92 5.06 -13.88
CA LEU A 267 19.51 3.74 -13.61
C LEU A 267 20.21 3.14 -14.84
N GLU A 268 19.75 3.49 -16.04
CA GLU A 268 20.31 2.95 -17.29
C GLU A 268 21.74 3.44 -17.50
N ASN A 269 21.98 4.74 -17.32
CA ASN A 269 23.28 5.36 -17.57
C ASN A 269 24.03 5.77 -16.30
N ARG A 270 23.47 5.48 -15.11
CA ARG A 270 24.04 5.80 -13.79
C ARG A 270 24.36 7.29 -13.60
N THR A 271 23.57 8.17 -14.20
CA THR A 271 23.74 9.63 -14.07
C THR A 271 22.72 10.22 -13.10
N VAL A 272 23.10 11.35 -12.50
CA VAL A 272 22.20 12.16 -11.66
C VAL A 272 21.96 13.48 -12.35
N LYS A 273 20.68 13.84 -12.52
CA LYS A 273 20.27 15.14 -13.06
C LYS A 273 19.52 15.93 -12.01
N GLY A 274 19.87 17.19 -11.82
CA GLY A 274 19.06 18.08 -10.98
C GLY A 274 17.69 18.32 -11.61
N LEU A 275 16.71 18.61 -10.77
CA LEU A 275 15.34 18.91 -11.15
C LEU A 275 14.97 20.30 -10.63
N THR A 276 14.23 21.05 -11.44
CA THR A 276 13.68 22.35 -11.06
C THR A 276 12.23 22.20 -10.66
N PRO A 277 11.81 22.79 -9.53
CA PRO A 277 10.39 22.81 -9.15
C PRO A 277 9.60 23.68 -10.14
N ARG A 278 8.43 23.20 -10.54
CA ARG A 278 7.44 23.94 -11.35
C ARG A 278 6.18 24.24 -10.52
N PRO A 279 5.32 25.17 -10.99
CA PRO A 279 3.99 25.36 -10.43
C PRO A 279 3.21 24.04 -10.33
N ALA A 280 2.29 23.94 -9.36
CA ALA A 280 1.50 22.74 -9.06
C ALA A 280 2.30 21.49 -8.59
N GLY A 281 3.56 21.66 -8.15
CA GLY A 281 4.35 20.56 -7.57
C GLY A 281 4.99 19.62 -8.60
N LEU A 282 4.94 19.98 -9.88
CA LEU A 282 5.64 19.28 -10.96
C LEU A 282 7.15 19.53 -10.87
N TRP A 283 7.96 18.59 -11.36
CA TRP A 283 9.42 18.72 -11.42
C TRP A 283 9.91 18.37 -12.82
N THR A 284 10.80 19.19 -13.38
CA THR A 284 11.40 18.95 -14.69
C THR A 284 12.92 18.89 -14.59
N PRO A 285 13.60 18.06 -15.40
CA PRO A 285 15.06 18.08 -15.49
C PRO A 285 15.58 19.49 -15.79
N LEU A 286 16.70 19.84 -15.13
CA LEU A 286 17.56 20.95 -15.52
C LEU A 286 18.20 20.69 -16.89
#